data_AF-A0A7C0U4I3-F1
#
_entry.id   AF-A0A7C0U4I3-F1
#
_cell.length_a   1.000
_cell.length_b   1.000
_cell.length_c   1.000
_cell.angle_alpha   90.00
_cell.angle_beta   90.00
_cell.angle_gamma   90.00
#
_symmetry.space_group_name_H-M   'P 1'
#
loop_
_entity.id
_entity.type
_entity.pdbx_description
1 polymer ?
#
loop_
_entity_poly.entity_id
_entity_poly.type
_entity_poly.pdbx_seq_one_letter_code
_entity_poly.pdbx_strand_id
1 'polypeptide(L)'
;MGKYRYITNRTLVSKSGEERGRIRVIVRANSDIAEVDYKCPECLHEEHVEKPWKRPFSVKCSKCGFLIRLPRLKDEIKREKRV
;
A
#
# COMPACT_ATOMS: atom_id res chain seq x y z
N MET A 1 9.89 -18.82 15.12
CA MET A 1 10.38 -17.81 14.15
C MET A 1 9.27 -17.49 13.17
N GLY A 2 8.59 -16.35 13.34
CA GLY A 2 7.48 -15.95 12.46
C GLY A 2 7.99 -15.74 11.05
N LYS A 3 7.68 -16.68 10.14
CA LYS A 3 7.93 -16.50 8.71
C LYS A 3 6.98 -15.40 8.23
N TYR A 4 7.48 -14.35 7.61
CA TYR A 4 6.65 -13.37 6.91
C TYR A 4 6.49 -13.82 5.46
N ARG A 5 5.26 -13.83 4.94
CA ARG A 5 4.97 -14.23 3.55
C ARG A 5 5.32 -13.13 2.56
N TYR A 6 5.07 -11.89 2.96
CA TYR A 6 5.22 -10.72 2.12
C TYR A 6 5.40 -9.49 3.00
N ILE A 7 6.44 -8.72 2.73
CA ILE A 7 6.65 -7.41 3.34
C ILE A 7 6.92 -6.45 2.19
N THR A 8 6.17 -5.37 2.13
CA THR A 8 6.47 -4.25 1.24
C THR A 8 6.48 -2.97 2.04
N ASN A 9 7.46 -2.11 1.78
CA ASN A 9 7.48 -0.74 2.23
C ASN A 9 7.74 0.10 0.99
N ARG A 10 6.84 1.03 0.69
CA ARG A 10 7.00 1.98 -0.40
C ARG A 10 6.63 3.37 0.08
N THR A 11 7.39 4.35 -0.38
CA THR A 11 6.97 5.74 -0.34
C THR A 11 5.98 5.97 -1.49
N LEU A 12 4.93 6.73 -1.21
CA LEU A 12 3.96 7.18 -2.20
C LEU A 12 4.21 8.66 -2.44
N VAL A 13 4.44 9.01 -3.70
CA VAL A 13 4.60 10.40 -4.11
C VAL A 13 3.20 10.99 -4.31
N SER A 14 2.95 12.15 -3.71
CA SER A 14 1.73 12.90 -3.93
C SER A 14 1.67 13.46 -5.36
N LYS A 15 0.50 13.85 -5.82
CA LYS A 15 0.32 14.47 -7.14
C LYS A 15 1.15 15.76 -7.31
N SER A 16 1.52 16.39 -6.20
CA SER A 16 2.39 17.58 -6.14
C SER A 16 3.90 17.26 -6.19
N GLY A 17 4.31 15.99 -6.34
CA GLY A 17 5.73 15.60 -6.36
C GLY A 17 6.35 15.46 -4.98
N GLU A 18 5.59 15.62 -3.89
CA GLU A 18 6.10 15.48 -2.53
C GLU A 18 5.99 14.03 -2.03
N GLU A 19 7.10 13.48 -1.52
CA GLU A 19 7.21 12.13 -0.94
C GLU A 19 6.59 12.03 0.47
N ARG A 20 5.35 12.49 0.63
CA ARG A 20 4.68 12.57 1.93
C ARG A 20 3.93 11.30 2.32
N GLY A 21 3.64 10.44 1.34
CA GLY A 21 2.92 9.19 1.57
C GLY A 21 3.88 8.04 1.83
N ARG A 22 3.44 7.09 2.66
CA ARG A 22 4.17 5.85 2.94
C ARG A 22 3.17 4.72 3.02
N ILE A 23 3.51 3.54 2.57
CA ILE A 23 2.69 2.35 2.76
C ILE A 23 3.57 1.17 3.09
N ARG A 24 3.20 0.48 4.16
CA ARG A 24 3.85 -0.70 4.68
C ARG A 24 2.81 -1.80 4.78
N VAL A 25 3.01 -2.87 4.01
CA VAL A 25 2.17 -4.07 4.09
C VAL A 25 3.00 -5.20 4.64
N ILE A 26 2.48 -5.86 5.67
CA ILE A 26 3.08 -7.02 6.31
C ILE A 26 2.06 -8.15 6.25
N VAL A 27 2.46 -9.29 5.70
CA VAL A 27 1.64 -10.49 5.64
C VAL A 27 2.38 -11.61 6.35
N ARG A 28 1.77 -12.19 7.39
CA ARG A 28 2.35 -13.32 8.13
C ARG A 28 2.23 -14.61 7.30
N ALA A 29 3.18 -15.54 7.41
CA ALA A 29 3.15 -16.78 6.62
C ALA A 29 2.03 -17.75 7.01
N ASN A 30 1.60 -17.70 8.27
CA ASN A 30 0.53 -18.55 8.81
C ASN A 30 -0.83 -17.84 8.88
N SER A 31 -0.94 -16.63 8.33
CA SER A 31 -2.21 -15.90 8.31
C SER A 31 -2.42 -15.23 6.98
N ASP A 32 -3.62 -15.37 6.44
CA ASP A 32 -4.07 -14.63 5.26
C ASP A 32 -4.49 -13.20 5.62
N ILE A 33 -3.97 -12.64 6.72
CA ILE A 33 -4.21 -11.27 7.17
C ILE A 33 -3.00 -10.43 6.77
N ALA A 34 -3.29 -9.34 6.07
CA ALA A 34 -2.34 -8.28 5.77
C ALA A 34 -2.54 -7.13 6.75
N GLU A 35 -1.51 -6.87 7.54
CA GLU A 35 -1.36 -5.67 8.34
C GLU A 35 -0.86 -4.56 7.41
N VAL A 36 -1.68 -3.55 7.17
CA VAL A 36 -1.35 -2.44 6.27
C VAL A 36 -1.34 -1.15 7.04
N ASP A 37 -0.15 -0.61 7.17
CA ASP A 37 0.08 0.69 7.72
C ASP A 37 0.32 1.66 6.56
N TYR A 38 -0.49 2.70 6.45
CA TYR A 38 -0.35 3.65 5.35
C TYR A 38 -0.51 5.09 5.81
N LYS A 39 0.19 5.97 5.12
CA LYS A 39 0.18 7.42 5.28
C LYS A 39 -0.33 8.04 4.00
N CYS A 40 -1.50 8.71 4.04
CA CYS A 40 -2.07 9.39 2.87
C CYS A 40 -1.12 10.51 2.44
N PRO A 41 -0.66 10.54 1.17
CA PRO A 41 0.24 11.58 0.66
C PRO A 41 -0.43 12.97 0.60
N GLU A 42 -1.77 13.04 0.61
CA GLU A 42 -2.51 14.31 0.51
C GLU A 42 -2.86 14.90 1.87
N CYS A 43 -3.35 14.09 2.82
CA CYS A 43 -3.79 14.58 4.12
C CYS A 43 -2.86 14.20 5.29
N LEU A 44 -1.73 13.54 4.99
CA LEU A 44 -0.73 13.05 5.96
C LEU A 44 -1.30 12.11 7.04
N HIS A 45 -2.50 11.59 6.82
CA HIS A 45 -3.16 10.71 7.78
C HIS A 45 -2.52 9.34 7.76
N GLU A 46 -2.07 8.91 8.93
CA GLU A 46 -1.52 7.58 9.20
C GLU A 46 -2.65 6.71 9.75
N GLU A 47 -2.92 5.61 9.07
CA GLU A 47 -3.93 4.66 9.49
C GLU A 47 -3.38 3.24 9.35
N HIS A 48 -3.64 2.45 10.39
CA HIS A 48 -3.35 1.05 10.45
C HIS A 48 -4.63 0.26 10.18
N VAL A 49 -4.61 -0.57 9.13
CA VAL A 49 -5.73 -1.44 8.76
C VAL A 49 -5.27 -2.88 8.63
N GLU A 50 -5.98 -3.76 9.32
CA GLU A 50 -5.81 -5.20 9.18
C GLU A 50 -6.90 -5.71 8.25
N LYS A 51 -6.52 -6.23 7.08
CA LYS A 51 -7.47 -6.78 6.12
C LYS A 51 -7.01 -8.14 5.62
N PRO A 52 -7.94 -9.04 5.29
CA PRO A 52 -7.58 -10.28 4.62
C PRO A 52 -6.83 -9.96 3.32
N TRP A 53 -5.66 -10.56 3.14
CA TRP A 53 -4.78 -10.38 2.01
C TRP A 53 -5.42 -10.92 0.74
N LYS A 54 -6.14 -10.06 0.03
CA LYS A 54 -6.74 -10.35 -1.27
C LYS A 54 -6.10 -9.45 -2.33
N ARG A 55 -5.68 -10.05 -3.43
CA ARG A 55 -5.06 -9.33 -4.57
C ARG A 55 -6.14 -9.08 -5.64
N PRO A 56 -6.26 -7.88 -6.24
CA PRO A 56 -5.47 -6.65 -6.04
C PRO A 56 -5.80 -5.93 -4.73
N PHE A 57 -4.77 -5.39 -4.07
CA PHE A 57 -4.96 -4.71 -2.78
C PHE A 57 -5.27 -3.23 -3.02
N SER A 58 -6.39 -2.76 -2.47
CA SER A 58 -6.76 -1.36 -2.54
C SER A 58 -7.16 -0.88 -1.16
N VAL A 59 -6.56 0.23 -0.74
CA VAL A 59 -6.84 0.89 0.53
C VAL A 59 -7.41 2.25 0.20
N LYS A 60 -8.61 2.52 0.70
CA LYS A 60 -9.19 3.85 0.65
C LYS A 60 -8.83 4.55 1.94
N CYS A 61 -8.25 5.74 1.86
CA CYS A 61 -8.00 6.52 3.05
C CYS A 61 -9.30 7.00 3.67
N SER A 62 -9.47 6.78 4.98
CA SER A 62 -10.66 7.19 5.72
C SER A 62 -10.84 8.71 5.75
N LYS A 63 -9.73 9.48 5.76
CA LYS A 63 -9.74 10.95 5.87
C LYS A 63 -9.85 11.69 4.53
N CYS A 64 -8.97 11.37 3.57
CA CYS A 64 -8.92 12.07 2.27
C CYS A 64 -9.81 11.39 1.21
N GLY A 65 -10.29 10.16 1.44
CA GLY A 65 -10.96 9.35 0.42
C GLY A 65 -10.03 8.87 -0.70
N PHE A 66 -8.74 9.22 -0.64
CA PHE A 66 -7.73 8.86 -1.63
C PHE A 66 -7.60 7.34 -1.72
N LEU A 67 -7.67 6.84 -2.95
CA LEU A 67 -7.67 5.42 -3.22
C LEU A 67 -6.24 4.96 -3.54
N ILE A 68 -5.55 4.45 -2.51
CA ILE A 68 -4.23 3.85 -2.63
C ILE A 68 -4.41 2.44 -3.21
N ARG A 69 -4.29 2.33 -4.54
CA ARG A 69 -4.22 1.04 -5.21
C ARG A 69 -2.78 0.55 -5.10
N LEU A 70 -2.57 -0.62 -4.50
CA LEU A 70 -1.35 -1.41 -4.69
C LEU A 70 -1.63 -2.48 -5.76
N PRO A 71 -1.48 -2.14 -7.05
CA PRO A 71 -1.37 -3.16 -8.09
C PRO A 71 -0.10 -3.99 -7.87
N ARG A 72 0.00 -5.12 -8.58
CA ARG A 72 1.24 -5.89 -8.59
C ARG A 72 2.36 -4.98 -9.14
N LEU A 73 3.56 -5.04 -8.54
CA LEU A 73 4.76 -4.33 -9.04
C LEU A 73 4.95 -4.58 -10.55
N LYS A 74 4.59 -5.78 -11.03
CA LYS A 74 4.64 -6.19 -12.44
C LYS A 74 3.68 -5.42 -13.37
N ASP A 75 2.56 -4.91 -12.86
CA ASP A 75 1.56 -4.15 -13.61
C ASP A 75 1.92 -2.66 -13.72
N GLU A 76 2.58 -2.07 -12.72
CA GLU A 76 3.07 -0.68 -12.78
C GLU A 76 4.15 -0.52 -13.87
N ILE A 77 5.13 -1.44 -13.90
CA ILE A 77 6.22 -1.44 -14.89
C ILE A 77 5.68 -1.54 -16.32
N LYS A 78 4.55 -2.22 -16.54
CA LYS A 78 3.94 -2.37 -17.86
C LYS A 78 3.21 -1.10 -18.32
N ARG A 79 2.75 -0.26 -17.37
CA ARG A 79 2.05 0.99 -17.68
C ARG A 79 3.03 2.13 -17.98
N GLU A 80 4.18 2.16 -17.33
CA GLU A 80 5.24 3.14 -17.59
C GLU A 80 5.93 2.92 -18.95
N LYS A 81 6.03 1.68 -19.43
CA LYS A 81 6.64 1.35 -20.74
C LYS A 81 5.76 1.64 -21.96
N ARG A 82 4.56 2.19 -21.79
CA ARG A 82 3.61 2.41 -22.90
C ARG A 82 3.38 3.90 -23.21
N VAL A 83 4.21 4.78 -22.66
CA VAL A 83 4.27 6.21 -22.97
C VAL A 83 5.50 6.49 -23.81
#